data_AF-A0A3C0SSP0-F1
#
_entry.id   AF-A0A3C0SSP0-F1
#
_cell.length_a   1.000
_cell.length_b   1.000
_cell.length_c   1.000
_cell.angle_alpha   90.00
_cell.angle_beta   90.00
_cell.angle_gamma   90.00
#
_symmetry.space_group_name_H-M   'P 1'
#
loop_
_entity.id
_entity.type
_entity.pdbx_description
1 polymer ?
#
loop_
_entity_poly.entity_id
_entity_poly.type
_entity_poly.pdbx_seq_one_letter_code
_entity_poly.pdbx_strand_id
1 'polypeptide(L)'
;MYAVLPKRHVGYIIELTRSSHRTFIGFLGGKLLDSLIIGIICFICMNIFKMPYPLLVSFIIGITNIVPVFGPFIGAIPSVIIIFIASPIEAFWFILFIIVLQQFDGNILGP
;
A
#
# COMPACT_ATOMS: atom_id res chain seq x y z
N MET A 1 7.17 31.16 17.93
CA MET A 1 8.48 30.68 17.42
C MET A 1 9.57 31.75 17.45
N TYR A 2 9.34 32.96 16.91
CA TYR A 2 10.31 34.07 16.98
C TYR A 2 10.60 34.62 18.39
N ALA A 3 9.76 34.30 19.38
CA ALA A 3 9.92 34.77 20.76
C ALA A 3 10.86 33.89 21.62
N VAL A 4 11.26 32.70 21.15
CA VAL A 4 11.98 31.70 21.97
C VAL A 4 13.27 31.20 21.31
N LEU A 5 13.47 31.40 20.00
CA LEU A 5 14.65 30.91 19.26
C LEU A 5 15.39 32.03 18.50
N PRO A 6 16.73 32.00 18.46
CA PRO A 6 17.53 32.97 17.70
C PRO A 6 17.24 32.87 16.20
N LYS A 7 17.05 34.03 15.54
CA LYS A 7 16.57 34.20 14.15
C LYS A 7 17.30 33.34 13.10
N ARG A 8 18.54 32.91 13.38
CA ARG A 8 19.38 32.10 12.49
C ARG A 8 18.92 30.64 12.36
N HIS A 9 18.28 30.08 13.39
CA HIS A 9 17.80 28.68 13.39
C HIS A 9 16.35 28.57 12.88
N VAL A 10 15.54 29.62 13.03
CA VAL A 10 14.14 29.63 12.60
C VAL A 10 14.01 29.52 11.08
N GLY A 11 14.90 30.17 10.32
CA GLY A 11 14.95 30.03 8.85
C GLY A 11 15.21 28.58 8.42
N TYR A 12 16.20 27.93 9.04
CA TYR A 12 16.57 26.53 8.75
C TYR A 12 15.44 25.54 9.09
N ILE A 13 14.76 25.71 10.24
CA ILE A 13 13.63 24.86 10.64
C ILE A 13 12.44 25.01 9.68
N ILE A 14 12.15 26.23 9.22
CA ILE A 14 11.09 26.47 8.24
C ILE A 14 11.43 25.84 6.89
N GLU A 15 12.69 25.94 6.45
CA GLU A 15 13.16 25.37 5.18
C GLU A 15 13.15 23.83 5.18
N LEU A 16 13.57 23.21 6.30
CA LEU A 16 13.45 21.78 6.52
C LEU A 16 12.00 21.32 6.52
N THR A 17 11.10 22.05 7.22
CA THR A 17 9.68 21.69 7.28
C THR A 17 9.02 21.79 5.91
N ARG A 18 9.32 22.83 5.12
CA ARG A 18 8.83 22.97 3.75
C ARG A 18 9.35 21.88 2.82
N SER A 19 10.63 21.53 2.92
CA SER A 19 11.23 20.48 2.09
C SER A 19 10.63 19.11 2.43
N SER A 20 10.52 18.77 3.72
CA SER A 20 9.87 17.54 4.17
C SER A 20 8.41 17.44 3.73
N HIS A 21 7.66 18.54 3.82
CA HIS A 21 6.26 18.57 3.38
C HIS A 21 6.11 18.32 1.87
N ARG A 22 7.00 18.91 1.06
CA ARG A 22 6.99 18.72 -0.41
C ARG A 22 7.34 17.29 -0.80
N THR A 23 8.35 16.70 -0.15
CA THR A 23 8.73 15.29 -0.39
C THR A 23 7.64 14.33 0.07
N PHE A 24 6.99 14.60 1.21
CA PHE A 24 5.92 13.76 1.73
C PHE A 24 4.68 13.76 0.83
N ILE A 25 4.30 14.92 0.27
CA ILE A 25 3.19 14.99 -0.69
C ILE A 25 3.52 14.24 -1.98
N GLY A 26 4.74 14.37 -2.51
CA GLY A 26 5.18 13.60 -3.67
C GLY A 26 5.17 12.09 -3.42
N PHE A 27 5.64 11.67 -2.25
CA PHE A 27 5.66 10.27 -1.82
C PHE A 27 4.24 9.69 -1.66
N LEU A 28 3.34 10.42 -1.00
CA LEU A 28 1.95 9.98 -0.83
C LEU A 28 1.21 9.90 -2.17
N GLY A 29 1.45 10.86 -3.07
CA GLY A 29 0.91 10.84 -4.43
C GLY A 29 1.39 9.63 -5.23
N GLY A 30 2.68 9.28 -5.14
CA GLY A 30 3.23 8.05 -5.73
C GLY A 30 2.55 6.80 -5.15
N LYS A 31 2.45 6.71 -3.82
CA LYS A 31 1.80 5.57 -3.16
C LYS A 31 0.33 5.38 -3.51
N LEU A 32 -0.41 6.46 -3.76
CA LEU A 32 -1.80 6.37 -4.23
C LEU A 32 -1.91 5.78 -5.64
N LEU A 33 -0.98 6.14 -6.53
CA LEU A 33 -0.92 5.55 -7.88
C LEU A 33 -0.49 4.09 -7.82
N ASP A 34 0.53 3.77 -7.02
CA ASP A 34 1.03 2.40 -6.84
C ASP A 34 -0.07 1.48 -6.30
N SER A 35 -0.79 1.94 -5.27
CA SER A 35 -1.85 1.15 -4.64
C SER A 35 -3.02 0.89 -5.60
N LEU A 36 -3.33 1.85 -6.48
CA LEU A 36 -4.32 1.67 -7.55
C LEU A 36 -3.86 0.62 -8.55
N ILE A 37 -2.59 0.67 -8.99
CA ILE A 37 -2.01 -0.31 -9.92
C ILE A 37 -2.04 -1.71 -9.30
N ILE A 38 -1.61 -1.86 -8.04
CA ILE A 38 -1.61 -3.13 -7.31
C ILE A 38 -3.04 -3.67 -7.15
N GLY A 39 -4.01 -2.82 -6.81
CA GLY A 39 -5.42 -3.21 -6.72
C GLY A 39 -5.95 -3.75 -8.06
N ILE A 40 -5.64 -3.08 -9.17
CA ILE A 40 -6.05 -3.53 -10.52
C ILE A 40 -5.39 -4.85 -10.89
N ILE A 41 -4.08 -5.00 -10.64
CA ILE A 41 -3.36 -6.25 -10.91
C ILE A 41 -3.97 -7.39 -10.08
N CYS A 42 -4.23 -7.15 -8.78
CA CYS A 42 -4.88 -8.12 -7.91
C CYS A 42 -6.25 -8.54 -8.47
N PHE A 43 -7.07 -7.58 -8.91
CA PHE A 43 -8.38 -7.87 -9.50
C PHE A 43 -8.30 -8.73 -10.77
N ILE A 44 -7.37 -8.41 -11.67
CA ILE A 44 -7.17 -9.14 -12.92
C ILE A 44 -6.68 -10.57 -12.62
N CYS A 45 -5.66 -10.72 -11.78
CA CYS A 45 -5.12 -12.01 -11.40
C CYS A 45 -6.17 -12.90 -10.73
N MET A 46 -6.94 -12.36 -9.78
CA MET A 46 -8.00 -13.14 -9.11
C MET A 46 -9.09 -13.61 -10.09
N ASN A 47 -9.46 -12.78 -11.07
CA ASN A 47 -10.41 -13.21 -12.11
C ASN A 47 -9.82 -14.30 -13.03
N ILE A 48 -8.55 -14.18 -13.41
CA ILE A 48 -7.86 -15.19 -14.24
C ILE A 48 -7.79 -16.52 -13.49
N PHE A 49 -7.46 -16.50 -12.21
CA PHE A 49 -7.42 -17.70 -11.36
C PHE A 49 -8.80 -18.15 -10.87
N LYS A 50 -9.87 -17.46 -11.25
CA LYS A 50 -11.26 -17.72 -10.84
C LYS A 50 -11.45 -17.81 -9.32
N MET A 51 -10.67 -17.03 -8.57
CA MET A 51 -10.75 -16.94 -7.11
C MET A 51 -12.06 -16.25 -6.67
N PRO A 52 -12.53 -16.51 -5.45
CA PRO A 52 -13.80 -16.00 -4.97
C PRO A 52 -13.62 -14.55 -4.53
N TYR A 53 -14.69 -13.77 -4.63
CA TYR A 53 -14.74 -12.36 -4.22
C TYR A 53 -13.62 -11.46 -4.81
N PRO A 54 -13.32 -11.54 -6.13
CA PRO A 54 -12.20 -10.81 -6.72
C PRO A 54 -12.31 -9.30 -6.52
N LEU A 55 -13.51 -8.73 -6.68
CA LEU A 55 -13.75 -7.28 -6.51
C LEU A 55 -13.53 -6.82 -5.06
N LEU A 56 -14.09 -7.56 -4.08
CA LEU A 56 -14.01 -7.19 -2.67
C LEU A 56 -12.57 -7.27 -2.17
N VAL A 57 -11.88 -8.37 -2.48
CA VAL A 57 -10.50 -8.61 -2.03
C VAL A 57 -9.53 -7.63 -2.67
N SER A 58 -9.59 -7.46 -3.99
CA SER A 58 -8.71 -6.50 -4.69
C SER A 58 -8.91 -5.06 -4.21
N PHE A 59 -10.14 -4.68 -3.86
CA PHE A 59 -10.42 -3.37 -3.27
C PHE A 59 -9.80 -3.21 -1.87
N ILE A 60 -9.91 -4.22 -1.02
CA ILE A 60 -9.26 -4.22 0.31
C ILE A 60 -7.74 -4.10 0.15
N ILE A 61 -7.14 -4.91 -0.73
CA ILE A 61 -5.70 -4.87 -1.01
C ILE A 61 -5.30 -3.49 -1.54
N GLY A 62 -6.01 -2.95 -2.53
CA GLY A 62 -5.70 -1.65 -3.13
C GLY A 62 -5.79 -0.47 -2.15
N ILE A 63 -6.77 -0.46 -1.24
CA ILE A 63 -6.86 0.59 -0.21
C ILE A 63 -5.77 0.44 0.83
N THR A 64 -5.56 -0.79 1.32
CA THR A 64 -4.59 -1.04 2.39
C THR A 64 -3.17 -0.76 1.91
N ASN A 65 -2.84 -1.03 0.64
CA ASN A 65 -1.52 -0.77 0.06
C ASN A 65 -1.12 0.73 0.00
N ILE A 66 -2.05 1.66 0.27
CA ILE A 66 -1.72 3.09 0.45
C ILE A 66 -0.82 3.27 1.68
N VAL A 67 -1.01 2.44 2.72
CA VAL A 67 -0.24 2.51 3.96
C VAL A 67 1.12 1.83 3.74
N PRO A 68 2.25 2.57 3.78
CA PRO A 68 3.56 1.99 3.56
C PRO A 68 3.87 0.93 4.62
N VAL A 69 4.53 -0.16 4.22
CA VAL A 69 5.02 -1.26 5.07
C VAL A 69 3.92 -2.10 5.73
N PHE A 70 2.84 -1.49 6.24
CA PHE A 70 1.76 -2.17 6.95
C PHE A 70 0.59 -2.56 6.06
N GLY A 71 0.38 -1.84 4.96
CA GLY A 71 -0.70 -2.08 4.00
C GLY A 71 -0.84 -3.53 3.55
N PRO A 72 0.24 -4.17 3.08
CA PRO A 72 0.24 -5.56 2.67
C PRO A 72 -0.29 -6.51 3.73
N PHE A 73 0.15 -6.36 4.98
CA PHE A 73 -0.24 -7.22 6.09
C PHE A 73 -1.68 -6.97 6.52
N ILE A 74 -2.08 -5.71 6.62
CA ILE A 74 -3.43 -5.31 7.02
C ILE A 74 -4.46 -5.75 5.98
N GLY A 75 -4.12 -5.71 4.69
CA GLY A 75 -4.99 -6.17 3.61
C GLY A 75 -5.03 -7.68 3.43
N ALA A 76 -3.88 -8.35 3.56
CA ALA A 76 -3.78 -9.79 3.34
C ALA A 76 -4.56 -10.59 4.38
N ILE A 77 -4.48 -10.23 5.67
CA ILE A 77 -5.17 -10.96 6.75
C ILE A 77 -6.69 -11.08 6.52
N PRO A 78 -7.47 -10.00 6.38
CA PRO A 78 -8.91 -10.09 6.15
C PRO A 78 -9.23 -10.73 4.80
N SER A 79 -8.43 -10.48 3.77
CA SER A 79 -8.63 -11.07 2.44
C SER A 79 -8.48 -12.59 2.44
N VAL A 80 -7.44 -13.10 3.11
CA VAL A 80 -7.21 -14.53 3.31
C VAL A 80 -8.36 -15.14 4.08
N ILE A 81 -8.83 -14.51 5.16
CA ILE A 81 -9.98 -15.00 5.94
C ILE A 81 -11.24 -15.11 5.08
N ILE A 82 -11.55 -14.07 4.30
CA ILE A 82 -12.72 -14.04 3.40
C ILE A 82 -12.66 -15.19 2.38
N ILE A 83 -11.51 -15.37 1.72
CA ILE A 83 -11.32 -16.44 0.73
C ILE A 83 -11.33 -17.80 1.42
N PHE A 84 -10.76 -17.94 2.61
CA PHE A 84 -10.70 -19.19 3.36
C PHE A 84 -12.07 -19.71 3.75
N ILE A 85 -12.99 -18.81 4.13
CA ILE A 85 -14.39 -19.15 4.41
C ILE A 85 -15.09 -19.67 3.15
N ALA A 86 -14.73 -19.15 1.97
CA ALA A 86 -15.32 -19.56 0.69
C ALA A 86 -14.73 -20.90 0.19
N SER A 87 -13.40 -21.01 0.20
CA SER A 87 -12.63 -22.12 -0.35
C SER A 87 -11.23 -22.14 0.30
N PRO A 88 -10.96 -23.09 1.21
CA PRO A 88 -9.64 -23.20 1.86
C PRO A 88 -8.48 -23.43 0.88
N ILE A 89 -8.74 -24.13 -0.24
CA ILE A 89 -7.75 -24.40 -1.27
C ILE A 89 -7.37 -23.11 -2.00
N GLU A 90 -8.35 -22.30 -2.38
CA GLU A 90 -8.10 -21.01 -3.03
C GLU A 90 -7.43 -20.01 -2.09
N ALA A 91 -7.71 -20.09 -0.79
CA ALA A 91 -7.03 -19.26 0.21
C ALA A 91 -5.53 -19.55 0.28
N PHE A 92 -5.14 -20.83 0.19
CA PHE A 92 -3.73 -21.20 0.13
C PHE A 92 -3.04 -20.64 -1.12
N TRP A 93 -3.69 -20.77 -2.29
CA TRP A 93 -3.20 -20.17 -3.53
C TRP A 93 -3.14 -18.64 -3.47
N PHE A 94 -4.12 -18.01 -2.81
CA PHE A 94 -4.14 -16.57 -2.60
C PHE A 94 -2.99 -16.11 -1.70
N ILE A 95 -2.65 -16.86 -0.64
CA ILE A 95 -1.49 -16.57 0.22
C ILE A 95 -0.20 -16.57 -0.62
N LEU A 96 0.00 -17.59 -1.45
CA LEU A 96 1.18 -17.65 -2.32
C LEU A 96 1.20 -16.49 -3.32
N PHE A 97 0.05 -16.20 -3.94
CA PHE A 97 -0.11 -15.11 -4.89
C PHE A 97 0.17 -13.75 -4.24
N ILE A 98 -0.41 -13.47 -3.07
CA ILE A 98 -0.24 -12.16 -2.41
C ILE A 98 1.20 -11.95 -1.98
N ILE A 99 1.92 -12.99 -1.55
CA ILE A 99 3.36 -12.88 -1.26
C ILE A 99 4.13 -12.45 -2.51
N VAL A 100 3.86 -13.07 -3.67
CA VAL A 100 4.51 -12.71 -4.94
C VAL A 100 4.14 -11.29 -5.39
N LEU A 101 2.86 -10.93 -5.30
CA LEU A 101 2.38 -9.59 -5.64
C LEU A 101 3.03 -8.51 -4.77
N GLN A 102 3.22 -8.80 -3.48
CA GLN A 102 3.85 -7.87 -2.55
C GLN A 102 5.37 -7.79 -2.71
N GLN A 103 6.03 -8.85 -3.18
CA GLN A 103 7.42 -8.77 -3.63
C GLN A 103 7.56 -7.88 -4.87
N PHE A 104 6.61 -7.95 -5.80
CA PHE A 104 6.56 -7.06 -6.96
C PHE A 104 6.38 -5.59 -6.54
N ASP A 105 5.43 -5.32 -5.64
CA ASP A 105 5.24 -3.98 -5.06
C ASP A 105 6.52 -3.47 -4.37
N GLY A 106 7.07 -4.27 -3.46
CA GLY A 106 8.22 -3.88 -2.65
C GLY A 106 9.53 -3.70 -3.43
N ASN A 107 9.72 -4.42 -4.54
CA ASN A 107 11.01 -4.46 -5.25
C ASN A 107 11.01 -3.67 -6.58
N ILE A 108 9.85 -3.45 -7.20
CA ILE A 108 9.74 -2.75 -8.50
C ILE A 108 9.07 -1.38 -8.33
N LEU A 109 8.04 -1.28 -7.49
CA LEU A 109 7.41 0.00 -7.16
C LEU A 109 8.08 0.68 -5.96
N GLY A 110 8.72 -0.10 -5.08
CA GLY A 110 9.59 0.38 -4.00
C GLY A 110 11.07 0.50 -4.39
N PRO A 111 11.47 1.59 -5.08
CA PRO A 111 12.73 2.28 -4.80
C PRO A 111 12.52 3.74 -4.34
#